data_AF-A0A1W5YXN6-F1
#
_entry.id   AF-A0A1W5YXN6-F1
#
_cell.length_a   1.000
_cell.length_b   1.000
_cell.length_c   1.000
_cell.angle_alpha   90.00
_cell.angle_beta   90.00
_cell.angle_gamma   90.00
#
_symmetry.space_group_name_H-M   'P 1'
#
loop_
_entity.id
_entity.type
_entity.pdbx_description
1 polymer ?
#
loop_
_entity_poly.entity_id
_entity_poly.type
_entity_poly.pdbx_seq_one_letter_code
_entity_poly.pdbx_strand_id
1 'polypeptide(L)'
;MTEQQAPVPLEGDALELAKLRAGLTAGLTPAQSARLIGTDEAALIADAAALVAEFTPSTLAPPAPRAGGDCGPDVQGTAGTVAGGAAAYRRKHGLDEDGNRPPVQQRVNTSRVTNPFQENGYTQEHR
;
A
#
# COMPACT_ATOMS: atom_id res chain seq x y z
N MET A 1 31.08 1.92 48.69
CA MET A 1 29.86 2.72 48.44
C MET A 1 30.08 3.44 47.13
N THR A 2 29.50 2.94 46.05
CA THR A 2 29.59 3.57 44.73
C THR A 2 28.65 4.77 44.76
N GLU A 3 29.21 5.99 44.69
CA GLU A 3 28.41 7.20 44.53
C GLU A 3 27.68 7.10 43.19
N GLN A 4 26.36 6.97 43.29
CA GLN A 4 25.46 6.96 42.15
C GLN A 4 25.35 8.40 41.68
N GLN A 5 26.31 8.82 40.86
CA GLN A 5 26.38 10.15 40.28
C GLN A 5 25.09 10.38 39.48
N ALA A 6 24.26 11.31 39.94
CA ALA A 6 23.01 11.65 39.27
C ALA A 6 23.31 12.12 37.82
N PRO A 7 22.48 11.74 36.83
CA PRO A 7 22.69 12.16 35.46
C PRO A 7 22.66 13.70 35.38
N VAL A 8 23.68 14.26 34.74
CA VAL A 8 23.77 15.71 34.55
C VAL A 8 22.75 16.10 33.47
N PRO A 9 21.82 17.02 33.75
CA PRO A 9 20.85 17.47 32.76
C PRO A 9 21.56 18.21 31.62
N LEU A 10 21.17 17.90 30.40
CA LEU A 10 21.61 18.59 29.19
C LEU A 10 20.73 19.82 28.96
N GLU A 11 21.31 20.94 28.55
CA GLU A 11 20.57 22.18 28.29
C GLU A 11 20.94 22.82 26.95
N GLY A 12 20.02 23.65 26.42
CA GLY A 12 20.21 24.43 25.20
C GLY A 12 20.54 23.59 23.97
N ASP A 13 21.49 24.04 23.16
CA ASP A 13 21.89 23.39 21.90
C ASP A 13 22.39 21.95 22.10
N ALA A 14 22.98 21.65 23.25
CA ALA A 14 23.45 20.30 23.57
C ALA A 14 22.28 19.33 23.77
N LEU A 15 21.19 19.79 24.38
CA LEU A 15 19.97 19.01 24.54
C LEU A 15 19.29 18.75 23.19
N GLU A 16 19.17 19.79 22.35
CA GLU A 16 18.55 19.65 21.02
C GLU A 16 19.34 18.70 20.10
N LEU A 17 20.68 18.75 20.17
CA LEU A 17 21.53 17.78 19.46
C LEU A 17 21.36 16.36 20.01
N ALA A 18 21.23 16.19 21.33
CA ALA A 18 21.01 14.90 21.95
C ALA A 18 19.65 14.31 21.57
N LYS A 19 18.58 15.12 21.57
CA LYS A 19 17.25 14.73 21.09
C LYS A 19 17.30 14.24 19.65
N LEU A 20 17.96 14.99 18.78
CA LEU A 20 18.11 14.62 17.37
C LEU A 20 18.86 13.30 17.21
N ARG A 21 19.96 13.10 17.94
CA ARG A 21 20.74 11.85 17.88
C ARG A 21 19.96 10.64 18.39
N ALA A 22 19.29 10.78 19.54
CA ALA A 22 18.47 9.71 20.11
C ALA A 22 17.32 9.34 19.17
N GLY A 23 16.60 10.33 18.65
CA GLY A 23 15.49 10.09 17.74
C GLY A 23 15.90 9.48 16.41
N LEU A 24 16.97 9.97 15.77
CA LEU A 24 17.47 9.38 14.52
C LEU A 24 17.94 7.93 14.71
N THR A 25 18.56 7.61 15.85
CA THR A 25 18.98 6.24 16.17
C THR A 25 17.78 5.30 16.31
N ALA A 26 16.66 5.83 16.84
CA ALA A 26 15.40 5.11 16.95
C ALA A 26 14.57 5.09 15.65
N GLY A 27 15.03 5.75 14.57
CA GLY A 27 14.31 5.84 13.30
C GLY A 27 13.24 6.94 13.23
N LEU A 28 13.22 7.86 14.19
CA LEU A 28 12.32 9.01 14.21
C LEU A 28 12.81 10.11 13.26
N THR A 29 11.88 10.86 12.69
CA THR A 29 12.19 12.07 11.92
C THR A 29 12.72 13.19 12.81
N PRO A 30 13.42 14.21 12.26
CA PRO A 30 13.86 15.36 13.06
C PRO A 30 12.71 16.07 13.79
N ALA A 31 11.55 16.20 13.14
CA ALA A 31 10.37 16.82 13.74
C ALA A 31 9.78 15.98 14.90
N GLN A 32 9.85 14.65 14.82
CA GLN A 32 9.46 13.77 15.93
C GLN A 32 10.50 13.81 17.05
N SER A 33 11.78 13.87 16.71
CA SER A 33 12.89 13.94 17.67
C SER A 33 12.80 15.20 18.56
N ALA A 34 12.33 16.32 18.01
CA ALA A 34 12.10 17.55 18.78
C ALA A 34 11.01 17.42 19.87
N ARG A 35 10.15 16.39 19.80
CA ARG A 35 9.08 16.14 20.77
C ARG A 35 9.55 15.35 21.99
N LEU A 36 10.78 14.85 21.99
CA LEU A 36 11.33 14.12 23.13
C LEU A 36 11.44 15.04 24.35
N ILE A 37 11.00 14.54 25.50
CA ILE A 37 10.87 15.28 26.77
C ILE A 37 12.07 15.02 27.70
N GLY A 38 12.84 13.94 27.46
CA GLY A 38 14.00 13.58 28.28
C GLY A 38 15.01 14.72 28.43
N THR A 39 15.55 14.88 29.65
CA THR A 39 16.55 15.92 30.00
C THR A 39 17.98 15.37 30.06
N ASP A 40 18.14 14.06 29.99
CA ASP A 40 19.43 13.37 29.93
C ASP A 40 19.40 12.32 28.81
N GLU A 41 20.58 11.81 28.45
CA GLU A 41 20.72 10.88 27.33
C GLU A 41 19.95 9.56 27.52
N ALA A 42 19.92 9.03 28.75
CA ALA A 42 19.22 7.79 29.05
C ALA A 42 17.69 7.97 28.97
N ALA A 43 17.19 9.09 29.50
CA ALA A 43 15.78 9.48 29.41
C ALA A 43 15.36 9.71 27.96
N LEU A 44 16.21 10.35 27.14
CA LEU A 44 15.93 10.58 25.73
C LEU A 44 15.86 9.28 24.92
N ILE A 45 16.74 8.31 25.20
CA ILE A 45 16.70 7.00 24.53
C ILE A 45 15.42 6.24 24.92
N ALA A 46 15.05 6.23 26.20
CA ALA A 46 13.85 5.56 26.67
C ALA A 46 12.58 6.21 26.08
N ASP A 47 12.54 7.54 26.03
CA ASP A 47 11.43 8.30 25.46
C ASP A 47 11.31 8.09 23.95
N ALA A 48 12.44 8.03 23.22
CA ALA A 48 12.44 7.71 21.80
C ALA A 48 11.92 6.30 21.53
N ALA A 49 12.29 5.31 22.35
CA ALA A 49 11.76 3.96 22.23
C ALA A 49 10.25 3.89 22.50
N ALA A 50 9.76 4.62 23.51
CA ALA A 50 8.33 4.73 23.80
C ALA A 50 7.57 5.37 22.62
N LEU A 51 8.08 6.47 22.08
CA LEU A 51 7.46 7.16 20.96
C LEU A 51 7.42 6.29 19.69
N VAL A 52 8.49 5.54 19.40
CA VAL A 52 8.50 4.57 18.29
C VAL A 52 7.45 3.48 18.48
N ALA A 53 7.27 2.98 19.71
CA ALA A 53 6.27 1.97 20.01
C ALA A 53 4.83 2.48 19.78
N GLU A 54 4.56 3.78 19.95
CA GLU A 54 3.26 4.36 19.62
C GLU A 54 2.97 4.39 18.11
N PHE A 55 4.00 4.65 17.30
CA PHE A 55 3.86 4.69 15.84
C PHE A 55 3.96 3.31 15.18
N THR A 56 4.53 2.33 15.87
CA THR A 56 4.62 0.96 15.39
C THR A 56 3.38 0.22 15.88
N PRO A 57 2.38 -0.06 15.04
CA PRO A 57 1.20 -0.80 15.48
C PRO A 57 1.65 -2.20 15.94
N SER A 58 1.72 -2.40 17.26
CA SER A 58 2.12 -3.67 17.90
C SER A 58 1.14 -4.82 17.60
N THR A 59 0.02 -4.49 17.00
CA THR A 59 -0.88 -5.45 16.38
C THR A 59 -1.25 -4.86 15.03
N LEU A 60 -0.65 -5.35 13.95
CA LEU A 60 -1.32 -5.32 12.65
C LEU A 60 -2.59 -6.16 12.83
N ALA A 61 -3.65 -5.55 13.36
CA ALA A 61 -4.97 -6.12 13.22
C ALA A 61 -5.11 -6.43 11.73
N PRO A 62 -5.48 -7.67 11.34
CA PRO A 62 -5.69 -7.98 9.94
C PRO A 62 -6.56 -6.86 9.36
N PRO A 63 -6.15 -6.26 8.23
CA PRO A 63 -6.80 -5.07 7.71
C PRO A 63 -8.30 -5.34 7.70
N ALA A 64 -9.08 -4.43 8.31
CA ALA A 64 -10.52 -4.58 8.39
C ALA A 64 -11.04 -5.01 7.01
N PRO A 65 -11.89 -6.05 6.91
CA PRO A 65 -12.40 -6.50 5.63
C PRO A 65 -12.94 -5.28 4.89
N ARG A 66 -12.31 -4.96 3.76
CA ARG A 66 -12.68 -3.79 2.97
C ARG A 66 -14.17 -3.90 2.66
N ALA A 67 -14.93 -2.83 2.91
CA ALA A 67 -16.36 -2.81 2.61
C ALA A 67 -16.58 -3.21 1.14
N GLY A 68 -17.27 -4.34 0.92
CA GLY A 68 -17.42 -4.92 -0.43
C GLY A 68 -17.51 -6.46 -0.49
N GLY A 69 -17.30 -7.17 0.62
CA GLY A 69 -17.29 -8.63 0.62
C GLY A 69 -16.01 -9.21 0.01
N ASP A 70 -15.95 -10.54 -0.16
CA ASP A 70 -14.79 -11.21 -0.74
C ASP A 70 -14.47 -10.58 -2.10
N CYS A 71 -13.33 -9.91 -2.18
CA CYS A 71 -12.78 -9.47 -3.46
C CYS A 71 -12.65 -10.74 -4.29
N GLY A 72 -13.38 -10.83 -5.41
CA GLY A 72 -13.56 -12.07 -6.16
C GLY A 72 -12.25 -12.84 -6.40
N PRO A 73 -12.31 -14.14 -6.73
CA PRO A 73 -11.15 -15.03 -6.79
C PRO A 73 -10.02 -14.54 -7.71
N ASP A 74 -10.34 -13.61 -8.62
CA ASP A 74 -9.41 -12.93 -9.51
C ASP A 74 -8.50 -11.92 -8.77
N VAL A 75 -8.76 -11.55 -7.51
CA VAL A 75 -7.97 -10.57 -6.72
C VAL A 75 -7.23 -11.24 -5.54
N GLN A 76 -7.74 -12.37 -5.04
CA GLN A 76 -7.26 -13.07 -3.84
C GLN A 76 -6.41 -14.33 -4.12
N GLY A 77 -5.78 -14.43 -5.30
CA GLY A 77 -4.82 -15.51 -5.57
C GLY A 77 -3.44 -15.25 -4.95
N THR A 78 -2.61 -16.30 -4.83
CA THR A 78 -1.23 -16.34 -4.30
C THR A 78 -0.28 -15.22 -4.79
N ALA A 79 -0.66 -14.53 -5.86
CA ALA A 79 0.06 -13.40 -6.44
C ALA A 79 -0.63 -12.07 -6.12
N GLY A 80 -0.96 -11.80 -4.84
CA GLY A 80 -1.75 -10.68 -4.27
C GLY A 80 -1.34 -9.25 -4.67
N THR A 81 -1.27 -9.02 -5.97
CA THR A 81 -0.76 -7.89 -6.71
C THR A 81 -1.70 -7.64 -7.88
N VAL A 82 -1.77 -6.39 -8.32
CA VAL A 82 -2.62 -6.00 -9.47
C VAL A 82 -2.26 -6.80 -10.73
N ALA A 83 -0.98 -7.10 -10.93
CA ALA A 83 -0.49 -7.89 -12.07
C ALA A 83 -0.98 -9.36 -12.03
N GLY A 84 -0.97 -9.98 -10.84
CA GLY A 84 -1.48 -11.34 -10.64
C GLY A 84 -2.97 -11.45 -10.92
N GLY A 85 -3.75 -10.45 -10.48
CA GLY A 85 -5.19 -10.45 -10.73
C GLY A 85 -5.58 -10.19 -12.18
N ALA A 86 -4.88 -9.29 -12.86
CA ALA A 86 -5.06 -9.07 -14.29
C ALA A 86 -4.80 -10.35 -15.10
N ALA A 87 -3.78 -11.14 -14.72
CA ALA A 87 -3.47 -12.41 -15.37
C ALA A 87 -4.56 -13.47 -15.15
N ALA A 88 -5.13 -13.56 -13.95
CA ALA A 88 -6.23 -14.48 -13.64
C ALA A 88 -7.50 -14.14 -14.44
N TYR A 89 -7.87 -12.86 -14.47
CA TYR A 89 -9.01 -12.35 -15.24
C TYR A 89 -8.86 -12.67 -16.74
N ARG A 90 -7.69 -12.37 -17.34
CA ARG A 90 -7.41 -12.68 -18.75
C ARG A 90 -7.59 -14.17 -19.06
N ARG A 91 -7.05 -15.05 -18.22
CA ARG A 91 -7.15 -16.50 -18.39
C ARG A 91 -8.61 -16.98 -18.35
N LYS A 92 -9.39 -16.47 -17.40
CA LYS A 92 -10.81 -16.82 -17.23
C LYS A 92 -11.67 -16.36 -18.41
N HIS A 93 -11.36 -15.20 -18.98
CA HIS A 93 -12.12 -14.60 -20.08
C HIS A 93 -11.55 -14.92 -21.47
N GLY A 94 -10.47 -15.69 -21.54
CA GLY A 94 -9.81 -16.08 -22.80
C GLY A 94 -9.22 -14.89 -23.54
N LEU A 95 -8.64 -13.93 -22.81
CA LEU A 95 -8.00 -12.74 -23.34
C LEU A 95 -6.48 -12.96 -23.45
N ASP A 96 -5.85 -12.33 -24.43
CA ASP A 96 -4.40 -12.26 -24.58
C ASP A 96 -3.78 -11.27 -23.57
N GLU A 97 -2.44 -11.16 -23.59
CA GLU A 97 -1.69 -10.32 -22.64
C GLU A 97 -2.10 -8.84 -22.70
N ASP A 98 -2.52 -8.38 -23.89
CA ASP A 98 -3.01 -7.02 -24.16
C ASP A 98 -4.48 -6.83 -23.78
N GLY A 99 -5.17 -7.87 -23.29
CA GLY A 99 -6.56 -7.83 -22.87
C GLY A 99 -7.57 -7.94 -24.02
N ASN A 100 -7.10 -8.31 -25.21
CA ASN A 100 -7.94 -8.52 -26.38
C ASN A 100 -8.37 -9.97 -26.48
N ARG A 101 -9.55 -10.19 -27.06
CA ARG A 101 -10.00 -11.54 -27.39
C ARG A 101 -9.25 -11.98 -28.66
N PRO A 102 -8.61 -13.17 -28.68
CA PRO A 102 -7.96 -13.64 -29.88
C PRO A 102 -8.98 -13.71 -31.03
N PRO A 103 -8.58 -13.37 -32.27
CA PRO A 103 -9.47 -13.43 -33.40
C PRO A 103 -10.01 -14.85 -33.51
N VAL A 104 -11.34 -14.99 -33.42
CA VAL A 104 -12.00 -16.27 -33.63
C VAL A 104 -11.59 -16.74 -35.02
N GLN A 105 -10.88 -17.87 -35.10
CA GLN A 105 -10.55 -18.43 -36.41
C GLN A 105 -11.87 -18.65 -37.14
N GLN A 106 -12.09 -17.89 -38.21
CA GLN A 106 -13.19 -18.13 -39.12
C GLN A 106 -13.08 -19.59 -39.56
N ARG A 107 -14.08 -20.40 -39.21
CA ARG A 107 -14.15 -21.75 -39.73
C ARG A 107 -14.20 -21.62 -41.25
N VAL A 108 -13.16 -22.12 -41.91
CA VAL A 108 -13.13 -22.25 -43.36
C VAL A 108 -14.38 -23.04 -43.75
N ASN A 109 -15.23 -22.45 -44.60
CA ASN A 109 -16.53 -22.95 -45.07
C ASN A 109 -17.80 -22.60 -44.25
N THR A 110 -17.78 -21.59 -43.39
CA THR A 110 -19.05 -20.99 -42.91
C THR A 110 -19.26 -19.64 -43.57
N SER A 111 -20.21 -19.56 -44.51
CA SER A 111 -20.77 -18.31 -44.99
C SER A 111 -21.06 -17.39 -43.80
N ARG A 112 -20.66 -16.11 -43.86
CA ARG A 112 -20.96 -15.11 -42.82
C ARG A 112 -22.42 -15.28 -42.39
N VAL A 113 -22.64 -15.84 -41.20
CA VAL A 113 -23.96 -15.84 -40.57
C VAL A 113 -24.13 -14.42 -40.04
N THR A 114 -24.44 -13.49 -40.94
CA THR A 114 -24.89 -12.16 -40.57
C THR A 114 -26.22 -12.35 -39.84
N ASN A 115 -26.36 -11.75 -38.66
CA ASN A 115 -27.60 -11.81 -37.90
C ASN A 115 -28.73 -11.19 -38.77
N PRO A 116 -29.79 -11.95 -39.09
CA PRO A 116 -30.86 -11.45 -39.97
C PRO A 116 -31.66 -10.29 -39.35
N PHE A 117 -31.52 -10.05 -38.05
CA PHE A 117 -32.14 -8.93 -37.33
C PHE A 117 -31.23 -7.71 -37.18
N GLN A 118 -30.04 -7.73 -37.79
CA GLN A 118 -29.13 -6.59 -37.73
C GLN A 118 -29.56 -5.53 -38.74
N GLU A 119 -30.45 -4.63 -38.31
CA GLU A 119 -30.84 -3.45 -39.08
C GLU A 119 -29.66 -2.47 -39.14
N ASN A 120 -29.21 -2.15 -40.35
CA ASN A 120 -28.27 -1.06 -40.58
C ASN A 120 -29.04 0.26 -40.44
N GLY A 121 -28.50 1.18 -39.62
CA GLY A 121 -29.19 2.36 -39.09
C GLY A 121 -29.91 3.27 -40.09
N TYR A 122 -30.83 4.04 -39.53
CA TYR A 122 -31.70 5.03 -40.16
C TYR A 122 -30.95 6.14 -40.90
N THR A 123 -31.36 6.42 -42.14
CA THR A 123 -31.05 7.64 -42.89
C THR A 123 -31.74 8.84 -42.23
N GLN A 124 -30.98 9.79 -41.68
CA GLN A 124 -31.54 11.11 -41.37
C GLN A 124 -31.65 11.90 -42.67
N GLU A 125 -32.87 12.10 -43.15
CA GLU A 125 -33.12 13.09 -44.21
C GLU A 125 -33.05 14.49 -43.59
N HIS A 126 -32.09 15.29 -44.06
CA HIS A 126 -32.02 16.72 -43.77
C HIS A 126 -33.02 17.46 -44.67
N ARG A 127 -33.94 18.23 -44.06
CA ARG A 127 -34.68 19.29 -44.74
C ARG A 127 -34.70 20.55 -43.89
#